data_AF-A0A2D4GV09-F1
#
_entry.id   AF-A0A2D4GV09-F1
#
_cell.length_a   1.000
_cell.length_b   1.000
_cell.length_c   1.000
_cell.angle_alpha   90.00
_cell.angle_beta   90.00
_cell.angle_gamma   90.00
#
_symmetry.space_group_name_H-M   'P 1'
#
loop_
_entity.id
_entity.type
_entity.pdbx_description
1 polymer ?
#
loop_
_entity_poly.entity_id
_entity_poly.type
_entity_poly.pdbx_seq_one_letter_code
_entity_poly.pdbx_strand_id
1 'polypeptide(L)'
;EHDIPYDVIWLDIEHTDGKRYFTWDANKFPHPREMLQRLAAKRRKMVSIVDPHIKVDTGYRIHNEIRSRDFYVKTKDGNDYEGWCWPGSAGYPDFTNPQMRSWWSSMFAYDQYEGSTENLYTWNDMNEPSVFNGPEVTMHKDAVHQEGWEHRDVHNLYGFYVQMATAEGQVQRSGGLERPFVLTRSFFAGSQRYGAVWTGDNAAEWDHLKISIPMCLSLGLVGISFCGADVGGFFKNPEPELLVRWYQAGAYQPFFRAHAHVDTTRREPWLFGDENKALIR
;
A
#
# COMPACT_ATOMS: atom_id res chain seq x y z
N GLU A 1 25.42 -6.87 -11.57
CA GLU A 1 26.12 -5.73 -12.17
C GLU A 1 26.77 -4.86 -11.11
N HIS A 2 26.02 -4.30 -10.17
CA HIS A 2 26.58 -3.36 -9.17
C HIS A 2 26.84 -3.93 -7.76
N ASP A 3 26.52 -5.21 -7.57
CA ASP A 3 26.67 -5.95 -6.31
C ASP A 3 25.96 -5.29 -5.12
N ILE A 4 24.73 -4.82 -5.33
CA ILE A 4 23.86 -4.24 -4.29
C ILE A 4 22.74 -5.25 -4.00
N PRO A 5 22.63 -5.77 -2.77
CA PRO A 5 21.59 -6.71 -2.40
C PRO A 5 20.22 -6.01 -2.34
N TYR A 6 19.18 -6.71 -2.77
CA TYR A 6 17.78 -6.32 -2.54
C TYR A 6 16.89 -7.56 -2.64
N ASP A 7 15.82 -7.58 -1.84
CA ASP A 7 14.87 -8.69 -1.76
C ASP A 7 13.59 -8.44 -2.56
N VAL A 8 13.11 -7.19 -2.62
CA VAL A 8 11.78 -6.84 -3.12
C VAL A 8 11.83 -5.65 -4.08
N ILE A 9 11.14 -5.74 -5.21
CA ILE A 9 10.82 -4.60 -6.08
C ILE A 9 9.33 -4.27 -5.99
N TRP A 10 8.98 -2.99 -6.06
CA TRP A 10 7.63 -2.50 -5.76
C TRP A 10 6.97 -1.93 -7.02
N LEU A 11 5.67 -2.19 -7.16
CA LEU A 11 4.82 -1.66 -8.22
C LEU A 11 3.75 -0.76 -7.60
N ASP A 12 3.88 0.53 -7.89
CA ASP A 12 2.91 1.57 -7.54
C ASP A 12 1.70 1.56 -8.50
N ILE A 13 0.76 2.48 -8.34
CA ILE A 13 -0.57 2.51 -8.97
C ILE A 13 -0.53 2.41 -10.49
N GLU A 14 0.57 2.81 -11.13
CA GLU A 14 0.77 2.78 -12.58
C GLU A 14 0.87 1.38 -13.18
N HIS A 15 0.95 0.32 -12.35
CA HIS A 15 0.91 -1.06 -12.82
C HIS A 15 -0.49 -1.57 -13.17
N THR A 16 -1.53 -0.89 -12.69
CA THR A 16 -2.93 -1.28 -12.86
C THR A 16 -3.50 -0.78 -14.20
N ASP A 17 -4.55 -1.43 -14.71
CA ASP A 17 -5.33 -0.88 -15.83
C ASP A 17 -6.20 0.28 -15.35
N GLY A 18 -5.71 1.50 -15.53
CA GLY A 18 -6.48 2.72 -15.25
C GLY A 18 -6.92 2.84 -13.78
N LYS A 19 -6.07 2.39 -12.85
CA LYS A 19 -6.30 2.45 -11.40
C LYS A 19 -7.44 1.53 -10.94
N ARG A 20 -7.69 0.47 -11.70
CA ARG A 20 -8.50 -0.67 -11.27
C ARG A 20 -7.58 -1.68 -10.56
N TYR A 21 -7.67 -1.76 -9.24
CA TYR A 21 -6.89 -2.74 -8.48
C TYR A 21 -7.21 -4.19 -8.89
N PHE A 22 -6.35 -5.16 -8.56
CA PHE A 22 -6.45 -6.54 -9.04
C PHE A 22 -6.37 -6.71 -10.57
N THR A 23 -5.91 -5.69 -11.30
CA THR A 23 -5.67 -5.73 -12.75
C THR A 23 -4.23 -5.34 -13.08
N TRP A 24 -3.86 -5.51 -14.35
CA TRP A 24 -2.55 -5.14 -14.88
C TRP A 24 -2.72 -4.29 -16.14
N ASP A 25 -1.95 -3.21 -16.26
CA ASP A 25 -1.85 -2.43 -17.50
C ASP A 25 -1.28 -3.35 -18.61
N ALA A 26 -2.09 -3.63 -19.62
CA ALA A 26 -1.72 -4.59 -20.67
C ALA A 26 -0.55 -4.15 -21.55
N ASN A 27 -0.22 -2.86 -21.60
CA ASN A 27 0.90 -2.34 -22.37
C ASN A 27 2.21 -2.39 -21.56
N LYS A 28 2.15 -2.03 -20.27
CA LYS A 28 3.32 -1.98 -19.38
C LYS A 28 3.65 -3.35 -18.77
N PHE A 29 2.62 -4.14 -18.46
CA PHE A 29 2.72 -5.44 -17.78
C PHE A 29 1.93 -6.53 -18.52
N PRO A 30 2.23 -6.82 -19.80
CA PRO A 30 1.50 -7.85 -20.58
C PRO A 30 1.69 -9.28 -20.04
N HIS A 31 2.78 -9.54 -19.32
CA HIS A 31 3.15 -10.89 -18.86
C HIS A 31 3.58 -10.89 -17.37
N PRO A 32 2.67 -10.56 -16.43
CA PRO A 32 3.02 -10.40 -15.02
C PRO A 32 3.56 -11.69 -14.38
N ARG A 33 3.04 -12.86 -14.76
CA ARG A 33 3.55 -14.15 -14.27
C ARG A 33 5.00 -14.40 -14.69
N GLU A 34 5.37 -14.11 -15.93
CA GLU A 34 6.75 -14.27 -16.38
C GLU A 34 7.70 -13.32 -15.65
N MET A 35 7.28 -12.07 -15.43
CA MET A 35 8.03 -11.10 -14.64
C MET A 35 8.27 -11.62 -13.21
N LEU A 36 7.23 -12.14 -12.56
CA LEU A 36 7.31 -12.70 -11.21
C LEU A 36 8.18 -13.95 -11.15
N GLN A 37 8.11 -14.84 -12.16
CA GLN A 37 8.97 -16.02 -12.28
C GLN A 37 10.45 -15.63 -12.45
N ARG A 38 10.76 -14.59 -13.23
CA ARG A 38 12.14 -14.07 -13.37
C ARG A 38 12.68 -13.53 -12.05
N LEU A 39 11.84 -12.87 -11.24
CA LEU A 39 12.23 -12.46 -9.88
C LEU A 39 12.41 -13.67 -8.96
N ALA A 40 11.51 -14.65 -9.02
CA ALA A 40 11.61 -15.87 -8.22
C ALA A 40 12.90 -16.65 -8.52
N ALA A 41 13.33 -16.72 -9.79
CA ALA A 41 14.60 -17.31 -10.20
C ALA A 41 15.83 -16.60 -9.60
N LYS A 42 15.68 -15.33 -9.21
CA LYS A 42 16.67 -14.54 -8.47
C LYS A 42 16.44 -14.57 -6.95
N ARG A 43 15.53 -15.42 -6.46
CA ARG A 43 15.07 -15.52 -5.07
C ARG A 43 14.46 -14.23 -4.52
N ARG A 44 13.87 -13.41 -5.40
CA ARG A 44 13.29 -12.11 -5.06
C ARG A 44 11.77 -12.10 -5.13
N LYS A 45 11.20 -11.11 -4.47
CA LYS A 45 9.77 -10.89 -4.36
C LYS A 45 9.37 -9.60 -5.07
N MET A 46 8.07 -9.43 -5.21
CA MET A 46 7.45 -8.20 -5.66
C MET A 46 6.38 -7.79 -4.67
N VAL A 47 6.12 -6.49 -4.56
CA VAL A 47 4.94 -5.96 -3.88
C VAL A 47 4.15 -5.12 -4.88
N SER A 48 2.84 -5.31 -4.97
CA SER A 48 1.94 -4.43 -5.72
C SER A 48 1.00 -3.68 -4.79
N ILE A 49 0.66 -2.44 -5.16
CA ILE A 49 -0.28 -1.61 -4.43
C ILE A 49 -1.74 -2.04 -4.69
N VAL A 50 -2.57 -2.06 -3.65
CA VAL A 50 -4.02 -2.34 -3.69
C VAL A 50 -4.70 -1.44 -2.66
N ASP A 51 -5.39 -0.41 -3.11
CA ASP A 51 -6.01 0.60 -2.23
C ASP A 51 -7.53 0.37 -2.05
N PRO A 52 -8.13 0.88 -0.97
CA PRO A 52 -9.54 0.62 -0.65
C PRO A 52 -10.51 1.60 -1.33
N HIS A 53 -10.20 2.06 -2.54
CA HIS A 53 -11.11 2.86 -3.36
C HIS A 53 -11.27 2.20 -4.73
N ILE A 54 -12.51 1.94 -5.12
CA ILE A 54 -12.81 1.07 -6.26
C ILE A 54 -13.45 1.91 -7.34
N LYS A 55 -12.74 2.03 -8.47
CA LYS A 55 -13.21 2.78 -9.65
C LYS A 55 -14.67 2.45 -9.96
N VAL A 56 -15.52 3.47 -10.06
CA VAL A 56 -16.91 3.31 -10.51
C VAL A 56 -16.91 3.11 -12.01
N ASP A 57 -17.07 1.84 -12.42
CA ASP A 57 -17.01 1.41 -13.81
C ASP A 57 -17.79 0.10 -13.97
N THR A 58 -18.83 0.10 -14.80
CA THR A 58 -19.67 -1.08 -15.04
C THR A 58 -18.96 -2.18 -15.83
N GLY A 59 -17.82 -1.88 -16.48
CA GLY A 59 -16.94 -2.88 -17.07
C GLY A 59 -16.02 -3.57 -16.06
N TYR A 60 -15.96 -3.10 -14.82
CA TYR A 60 -15.02 -3.58 -13.81
C TYR A 60 -15.67 -4.56 -12.83
N ARG A 61 -15.24 -5.83 -12.89
CA ARG A 61 -15.79 -6.95 -12.09
C ARG A 61 -15.87 -6.64 -10.59
N ILE A 62 -14.79 -6.16 -10.00
CA ILE A 62 -14.68 -5.88 -8.56
C ILE A 62 -15.71 -4.81 -8.15
N HIS A 63 -15.88 -3.74 -8.93
CA HIS A 63 -16.92 -2.73 -8.67
C HIS A 63 -18.32 -3.34 -8.67
N ASN A 64 -18.64 -4.08 -9.73
CA ASN A 64 -19.96 -4.69 -9.89
C ASN A 64 -20.28 -5.67 -8.74
N GLU A 65 -19.29 -6.47 -8.33
CA GLU A 65 -19.43 -7.41 -7.23
C GLU A 65 -19.67 -6.72 -5.89
N ILE A 66 -18.90 -5.69 -5.55
CA ILE A 66 -19.07 -4.92 -4.30
C ILE A 66 -20.43 -4.23 -4.29
N ARG A 67 -20.82 -3.60 -5.42
CA ARG A 67 -22.12 -2.93 -5.56
C ARG A 67 -23.28 -3.91 -5.42
N SER A 68 -23.21 -5.06 -6.08
CA SER A 68 -24.29 -6.07 -6.06
C SER A 68 -24.51 -6.70 -4.69
N ARG A 69 -23.47 -6.71 -3.84
CA ARG A 69 -23.51 -7.27 -2.47
C ARG A 69 -23.73 -6.22 -1.39
N ASP A 70 -24.00 -4.97 -1.77
CA ASP A 70 -24.21 -3.87 -0.84
C ASP A 70 -23.01 -3.62 0.10
N PHE A 71 -21.79 -3.76 -0.44
CA PHE A 71 -20.56 -3.68 0.34
C PHE A 71 -19.89 -2.30 0.33
N TYR A 72 -20.47 -1.29 -0.33
CA TYR A 72 -19.98 0.08 -0.24
C TYR A 72 -20.43 0.76 1.05
N VAL A 73 -19.56 1.62 1.61
CA VAL A 73 -19.96 2.62 2.61
C VAL A 73 -21.10 3.45 2.00
N LYS A 74 -22.06 3.85 2.83
CA LYS A 74 -23.23 4.60 2.39
C LYS A 74 -23.13 6.08 2.73
N THR A 75 -23.83 6.93 1.99
CA THR A 75 -24.15 8.28 2.45
C THR A 75 -25.23 8.21 3.53
N LYS A 76 -25.44 9.31 4.27
CA LYS A 76 -26.54 9.42 5.24
C LYS A 76 -27.94 9.13 4.66
N ASP A 77 -28.10 9.31 3.35
CA ASP A 77 -29.36 9.09 2.63
C ASP A 77 -29.50 7.65 2.10
N GLY A 78 -28.52 6.78 2.39
CA GLY A 78 -28.53 5.35 2.04
C GLY A 78 -27.98 5.01 0.65
N ASN A 79 -27.48 5.99 -0.12
CA ASN A 79 -26.85 5.75 -1.41
C ASN A 79 -25.40 5.24 -1.23
N ASP A 80 -24.84 4.56 -2.23
CA ASP A 80 -23.39 4.26 -2.24
C ASP A 80 -22.60 5.56 -2.12
N TYR A 81 -21.62 5.59 -1.21
CA TYR A 81 -20.71 6.71 -1.09
C TYR A 81 -19.75 6.70 -2.28
N GLU A 82 -19.80 7.76 -3.09
CA GLU A 82 -18.88 7.99 -4.19
C GLU A 82 -18.04 9.25 -3.91
N GLY A 83 -16.72 9.12 -4.09
CA GLY A 83 -15.76 10.21 -3.97
C GLY A 83 -14.76 10.19 -5.13
N TRP A 84 -13.81 11.11 -5.11
CA TRP A 84 -12.73 11.19 -6.09
C TRP A 84 -11.43 10.69 -5.47
N CYS A 85 -10.73 9.81 -6.17
CA CYS A 85 -9.37 9.40 -5.84
C CYS A 85 -8.57 9.15 -7.14
N TRP A 86 -7.51 8.34 -7.10
CA TRP A 86 -6.67 8.05 -8.27
C TRP A 86 -7.42 7.61 -9.54
N PRO A 87 -8.48 6.76 -9.48
CA PRO A 87 -9.21 6.36 -10.69
C PRO A 87 -10.27 7.37 -11.16
N GLY A 88 -10.35 8.57 -10.56
CA GLY A 88 -11.48 9.49 -10.71
C GLY A 88 -12.61 9.11 -9.75
N SER A 89 -13.84 8.98 -10.23
CA SER A 89 -14.96 8.53 -9.39
C SER A 89 -14.70 7.11 -8.85
N ALA A 90 -14.82 6.95 -7.53
CA ALA A 90 -14.56 5.72 -6.80
C ALA A 90 -15.59 5.51 -5.69
N GLY A 91 -16.04 4.26 -5.53
CA GLY A 91 -16.77 3.80 -4.35
C GLY A 91 -15.80 3.27 -3.30
N TYR A 92 -16.17 3.37 -2.03
CA TYR A 92 -15.31 2.99 -0.90
C TYR A 92 -15.90 1.78 -0.17
N PRO A 93 -15.28 0.59 -0.26
CA PRO A 93 -15.85 -0.59 0.37
C PRO A 93 -15.87 -0.43 1.89
N ASP A 94 -16.91 -0.95 2.53
CA ASP A 94 -17.06 -0.89 3.97
C ASP A 94 -16.29 -2.02 4.65
N PHE A 95 -15.03 -1.75 5.00
CA PHE A 95 -14.18 -2.71 5.68
C PHE A 95 -14.59 -2.99 7.14
N THR A 96 -15.52 -2.21 7.72
CA THR A 96 -16.12 -2.58 9.01
C THR A 96 -17.01 -3.82 8.88
N ASN A 97 -17.52 -4.09 7.68
CA ASN A 97 -18.32 -5.28 7.39
C ASN A 97 -17.45 -6.56 7.27
N PRO A 98 -17.63 -7.58 8.15
CA PRO A 98 -16.87 -8.82 8.09
C PRO A 98 -17.10 -9.60 6.78
N GLN A 99 -18.27 -9.49 6.15
CA GLN A 99 -18.55 -10.14 4.88
C GLN A 99 -17.78 -9.46 3.74
N MET A 100 -17.67 -8.14 3.76
CA MET A 100 -16.81 -7.40 2.83
C MET A 100 -15.34 -7.78 3.03
N ARG A 101 -14.86 -7.88 4.28
CA ARG A 101 -13.48 -8.34 4.57
C ARG A 101 -13.22 -9.77 4.08
N SER A 102 -14.16 -10.68 4.29
CA SER A 102 -14.06 -12.05 3.80
C SER A 102 -14.02 -12.10 2.28
N TRP A 103 -14.85 -11.29 1.62
CA TRP A 103 -14.84 -11.19 0.16
C TRP A 103 -13.52 -10.58 -0.35
N TRP A 104 -13.05 -9.49 0.27
CA TRP A 104 -11.76 -8.87 -0.06
C TRP A 104 -10.60 -9.87 0.05
N SER A 105 -10.56 -10.64 1.14
CA SER A 105 -9.56 -11.69 1.35
C SER A 105 -9.57 -12.72 0.22
N SER A 106 -10.77 -13.12 -0.24
CA SER A 106 -10.92 -14.08 -1.34
C SER A 106 -10.41 -13.55 -2.68
N MET A 107 -10.39 -12.23 -2.90
CA MET A 107 -9.87 -11.64 -4.13
C MET A 107 -8.36 -11.81 -4.30
N PHE A 108 -7.62 -12.18 -3.25
CA PHE A 108 -6.19 -12.48 -3.32
C PHE A 108 -5.87 -13.92 -3.74
N ALA A 109 -6.86 -14.79 -3.91
CA ALA A 109 -6.63 -16.12 -4.46
C ALA A 109 -6.03 -16.03 -5.88
N TYR A 110 -5.12 -16.95 -6.24
CA TYR A 110 -4.34 -16.85 -7.49
C TYR A 110 -5.19 -16.91 -8.77
N ASP A 111 -6.38 -17.49 -8.68
CA ASP A 111 -7.40 -17.54 -9.73
C ASP A 111 -8.28 -16.27 -9.76
N GLN A 112 -8.36 -15.52 -8.65
CA GLN A 112 -9.11 -14.26 -8.57
C GLN A 112 -8.26 -13.04 -8.92
N TYR A 113 -7.01 -13.01 -8.44
CA TYR A 113 -6.00 -12.02 -8.81
C TYR A 113 -5.10 -12.59 -9.90
N GLU A 114 -5.65 -12.70 -11.11
CA GLU A 114 -4.94 -13.21 -12.27
C GLU A 114 -3.62 -12.45 -12.48
N GLY A 115 -2.56 -13.18 -12.83
CA GLY A 115 -1.22 -12.63 -12.95
C GLY A 115 -0.36 -12.72 -11.68
N SER A 116 -0.97 -12.82 -10.50
CA SER A 116 -0.24 -13.00 -9.23
C SER A 116 0.37 -14.41 -9.08
N THR A 117 1.39 -14.50 -8.21
CA THR A 117 2.11 -15.73 -7.84
C THR A 117 2.55 -15.66 -6.38
N GLU A 118 3.16 -16.73 -5.86
CA GLU A 118 3.59 -16.90 -4.46
C GLU A 118 4.57 -15.84 -3.98
N ASN A 119 5.35 -15.25 -4.89
CA ASN A 119 6.32 -14.19 -4.58
C ASN A 119 5.78 -12.77 -4.78
N LEU A 120 4.47 -12.57 -4.97
CA LEU A 120 3.82 -11.25 -4.99
C LEU A 120 3.13 -10.96 -3.65
N TYR A 121 3.52 -9.90 -2.97
CA TYR A 121 2.89 -9.38 -1.74
C TYR A 121 2.19 -8.05 -2.00
N THR A 122 1.65 -7.40 -0.96
CA THR A 122 0.71 -6.29 -1.12
C THR A 122 1.09 -5.08 -0.29
N TRP A 123 0.80 -3.91 -0.85
CA TRP A 123 0.85 -2.62 -0.19
C TRP A 123 -0.56 -2.02 -0.18
N ASN A 124 -1.10 -1.73 1.01
CA ASN A 124 -2.31 -0.94 1.14
C ASN A 124 -1.92 0.52 1.41
N ASP A 125 -2.22 1.40 0.47
CA ASP A 125 -2.14 2.84 0.65
C ASP A 125 -3.55 3.45 0.69
N MET A 126 -3.62 4.77 0.91
CA MET A 126 -4.85 5.56 0.78
C MET A 126 -5.99 5.08 1.68
N ASN A 127 -5.67 4.38 2.77
CA ASN A 127 -6.61 3.65 3.60
C ASN A 127 -7.02 4.38 4.88
N GLU A 128 -6.88 5.71 4.93
CA GLU A 128 -7.42 6.55 6.00
C GLU A 128 -8.95 6.47 6.16
N PRO A 129 -9.82 6.45 5.12
CA PRO A 129 -9.60 6.44 3.67
C PRO A 129 -9.30 7.82 3.07
N SER A 130 -8.40 7.89 2.09
CA SER A 130 -8.14 9.13 1.35
C SER A 130 -9.23 9.38 0.30
N VAL A 131 -9.85 10.56 0.37
CA VAL A 131 -10.90 11.03 -0.53
C VAL A 131 -10.57 12.45 -0.99
N PHE A 132 -10.10 12.62 -2.23
CA PHE A 132 -9.53 13.88 -2.72
C PHE A 132 -10.49 15.07 -2.64
N ASN A 133 -11.77 14.83 -2.84
CA ASN A 133 -12.83 15.84 -2.76
C ASN A 133 -13.61 15.79 -1.44
N GLY A 134 -13.16 15.01 -0.46
CA GLY A 134 -13.77 14.91 0.86
C GLY A 134 -13.24 15.97 1.83
N PRO A 135 -13.96 16.24 2.93
CA PRO A 135 -13.47 17.12 3.99
C PRO A 135 -12.13 16.58 4.54
N GLU A 136 -11.13 17.43 4.71
CA GLU A 136 -9.80 17.02 5.22
C GLU A 136 -9.15 15.88 4.41
N VAL A 137 -9.54 15.72 3.14
CA VAL A 137 -9.09 14.63 2.25
C VAL A 137 -9.53 13.24 2.78
N THR A 138 -10.65 13.17 3.50
CA THR A 138 -11.24 11.92 4.01
C THR A 138 -12.75 11.87 3.79
N MET A 139 -13.34 10.74 4.14
CA MET A 139 -14.77 10.46 4.07
C MET A 139 -15.58 11.41 4.97
N HIS A 140 -16.80 11.74 4.53
CA HIS A 140 -17.73 12.54 5.31
C HIS A 140 -18.09 11.86 6.64
N LYS A 141 -18.16 12.63 7.72
CA LYS A 141 -18.40 12.10 9.07
C LYS A 141 -19.77 11.41 9.25
N ASP A 142 -20.76 11.82 8.47
CA ASP A 142 -22.13 11.30 8.45
C ASP A 142 -22.34 10.20 7.39
N ALA A 143 -21.26 9.72 6.73
CA ALA A 143 -21.32 8.49 5.98
C ALA A 143 -21.61 7.31 6.91
N VAL A 144 -22.35 6.33 6.43
CA VAL A 144 -22.91 5.24 7.24
C VAL A 144 -22.22 3.93 6.88
N HIS A 145 -21.72 3.26 7.90
CA HIS A 145 -21.11 1.94 7.86
C HIS A 145 -22.11 0.86 8.33
N GLN A 146 -21.68 -0.39 8.32
CA GLN A 146 -22.47 -1.52 8.78
C GLN A 146 -23.08 -1.27 10.17
N GLU A 147 -24.28 -1.80 10.39
CA GLU A 147 -25.05 -1.65 11.64
C GLU A 147 -25.48 -0.21 11.95
N GLY A 148 -25.29 0.72 11.02
CA GLY A 148 -25.72 2.12 11.14
C GLY A 148 -24.72 3.02 11.86
N TRP A 149 -23.50 2.55 12.12
CA TRP A 149 -22.43 3.39 12.67
C TRP A 149 -22.07 4.51 11.69
N GLU A 150 -21.87 5.71 12.20
CA GLU A 150 -21.39 6.80 11.37
C GLU A 150 -19.87 6.70 11.19
N HIS A 151 -19.34 7.27 10.11
CA HIS A 151 -17.91 7.27 9.84
C HIS A 151 -17.11 7.92 10.98
N ARG A 152 -17.68 8.91 11.65
CA ARG A 152 -17.06 9.52 12.86
C ARG A 152 -16.76 8.51 13.98
N ASP A 153 -17.50 7.41 14.06
CA ASP A 153 -17.37 6.42 15.12
C ASP A 153 -16.24 5.42 14.81
N VAL A 154 -16.00 5.17 13.52
CA VAL A 154 -15.13 4.09 13.03
C VAL A 154 -13.93 4.57 12.21
N HIS A 155 -13.78 5.88 11.97
CA HIS A 155 -12.77 6.46 11.07
C HIS A 155 -11.37 5.84 11.23
N ASN A 156 -10.82 5.87 12.44
CA ASN A 156 -9.47 5.36 12.71
C ASN A 156 -9.34 3.82 12.61
N LEU A 157 -10.44 3.07 12.58
CA LEU A 157 -10.43 1.62 12.41
C LEU A 157 -10.47 1.18 10.94
N TYR A 158 -10.81 2.08 10.02
CA TYR A 158 -10.99 1.75 8.61
C TYR A 158 -9.70 1.14 8.02
N GLY A 159 -8.57 1.85 8.15
CA GLY A 159 -7.27 1.39 7.64
C GLY A 159 -6.79 0.10 8.27
N PHE A 160 -7.05 -0.08 9.57
CA PHE A 160 -6.77 -1.32 10.29
C PHE A 160 -7.52 -2.52 9.68
N TYR A 161 -8.80 -2.35 9.32
CA TYR A 161 -9.58 -3.43 8.70
C TYR A 161 -9.18 -3.73 7.25
N VAL A 162 -8.72 -2.71 6.50
CA VAL A 162 -8.15 -2.91 5.16
C VAL A 162 -6.89 -3.79 5.24
N GLN A 163 -5.97 -3.45 6.16
CA GLN A 163 -4.74 -4.21 6.34
C GLN A 163 -5.03 -5.64 6.82
N MET A 164 -5.95 -5.81 7.77
CA MET A 164 -6.40 -7.11 8.27
C MET A 164 -6.90 -8.01 7.14
N ALA A 165 -7.86 -7.52 6.34
CA ALA A 165 -8.46 -8.31 5.26
C ALA A 165 -7.43 -8.67 4.18
N THR A 166 -6.50 -7.76 3.87
CA THR A 166 -5.43 -8.05 2.90
C THR A 166 -4.44 -9.10 3.42
N ALA A 167 -4.06 -9.03 4.70
CA ALA A 167 -3.18 -10.01 5.33
C ALA A 167 -3.84 -11.39 5.39
N GLU A 168 -5.13 -11.45 5.75
CA GLU A 168 -5.92 -12.67 5.74
C GLU A 168 -6.02 -13.27 4.33
N GLY A 169 -6.23 -12.45 3.29
CA GLY A 169 -6.23 -12.91 1.90
C GLY A 169 -4.91 -13.56 1.47
N GLN A 170 -3.76 -12.99 1.87
CA GLN A 170 -2.46 -13.58 1.58
C GLN A 170 -2.20 -14.90 2.31
N VAL A 171 -2.71 -15.05 3.54
CA VAL A 171 -2.67 -16.32 4.27
C VAL A 171 -3.57 -17.36 3.58
N GLN A 172 -4.79 -16.97 3.23
CA GLN A 172 -5.80 -17.84 2.60
C GLN A 172 -5.35 -18.39 1.25
N ARG A 173 -4.79 -17.55 0.36
CA ARG A 173 -4.31 -18.01 -0.96
C ARG A 173 -3.21 -19.09 -0.90
N SER A 174 -2.51 -19.19 0.23
CA SER A 174 -1.47 -20.20 0.49
C SER A 174 -1.98 -21.44 1.23
N GLY A 175 -3.28 -21.51 1.53
CA GLY A 175 -3.84 -22.56 2.39
C GLY A 175 -3.41 -22.46 3.86
N GLY A 176 -3.01 -21.27 4.32
CA GLY A 176 -2.54 -21.04 5.69
C GLY A 176 -1.07 -21.38 5.94
N LEU A 177 -0.29 -21.64 4.89
CA LEU A 177 1.11 -22.09 4.99
C LEU A 177 2.12 -20.94 5.02
N GLU A 178 1.83 -19.84 4.32
CA GLU A 178 2.73 -18.70 4.17
C GLU A 178 2.33 -17.54 5.09
N ARG A 179 3.34 -16.85 5.64
CA ARG A 179 3.12 -15.61 6.38
C ARG A 179 2.83 -14.46 5.41
N PRO A 180 1.92 -13.54 5.76
CA PRO A 180 1.64 -12.39 4.92
C PRO A 180 2.76 -11.35 5.05
N PHE A 181 2.89 -10.52 4.02
CA PHE A 181 3.55 -9.22 4.09
C PHE A 181 2.62 -8.17 3.50
N VAL A 182 2.16 -7.25 4.36
CA VAL A 182 1.30 -6.14 4.00
C VAL A 182 1.86 -4.87 4.61
N LEU A 183 2.22 -3.91 3.76
CA LEU A 183 2.54 -2.54 4.20
C LEU A 183 1.23 -1.72 4.26
N THR A 184 1.01 -0.94 5.31
CA THR A 184 -0.16 -0.06 5.45
C THR A 184 0.24 1.38 5.77
N ARG A 185 -0.54 2.37 5.29
CA ARG A 185 -0.35 3.78 5.66
C ARG A 185 -1.10 4.14 6.92
N SER A 186 -2.43 3.92 6.91
CA SER A 186 -3.29 4.10 8.07
C SER A 186 -3.28 2.85 8.96
N PHE A 187 -3.32 3.07 10.27
CA PHE A 187 -3.23 2.00 11.27
C PHE A 187 -3.92 2.40 12.58
N PHE A 188 -4.16 1.40 13.43
CA PHE A 188 -4.72 1.58 14.77
C PHE A 188 -4.04 0.65 15.77
N ALA A 189 -4.42 0.75 17.05
CA ALA A 189 -4.01 -0.21 18.07
C ALA A 189 -4.39 -1.64 17.63
N GLY A 190 -3.40 -2.50 17.43
CA GLY A 190 -3.58 -3.86 16.92
C GLY A 190 -3.06 -4.09 15.50
N SER A 191 -2.76 -3.03 14.73
CA SER A 191 -2.20 -3.15 13.37
C SER A 191 -0.86 -3.91 13.32
N GLN A 192 -0.11 -3.96 14.44
CA GLN A 192 1.13 -4.75 14.53
C GLN A 192 0.94 -6.24 14.27
N ARG A 193 -0.29 -6.76 14.28
CA ARG A 193 -0.60 -8.16 13.95
C ARG A 193 -0.59 -8.45 12.44
N TYR A 194 -0.70 -7.43 11.59
CA TYR A 194 -1.01 -7.63 10.16
C TYR A 194 0.10 -7.19 9.19
N GLY A 195 1.18 -6.59 9.68
CA GLY A 195 2.35 -6.31 8.85
C GLY A 195 3.11 -5.05 9.26
N ALA A 196 3.63 -4.35 8.26
CA ALA A 196 4.46 -3.16 8.43
C ALA A 196 3.64 -1.87 8.30
N VAL A 197 4.15 -0.79 8.88
CA VAL A 197 3.71 0.58 8.61
C VAL A 197 4.89 1.42 8.10
N TRP A 198 4.60 2.52 7.42
CA TRP A 198 5.60 3.56 7.17
C TRP A 198 5.04 4.95 7.47
N THR A 199 5.93 5.93 7.61
CA THR A 199 5.57 7.30 8.03
C THR A 199 4.88 8.15 6.96
N GLY A 200 4.44 7.56 5.85
CA GLY A 200 3.82 8.28 4.73
C GLY A 200 4.81 9.14 3.94
N ASP A 201 4.25 10.10 3.22
CA ASP A 201 4.93 10.92 2.22
C ASP A 201 5.84 11.99 2.86
N ASN A 202 7.07 11.59 3.17
CA ASN A 202 8.12 12.50 3.68
C ASN A 202 8.82 13.27 2.54
N ALA A 203 9.70 14.23 2.87
CA ALA A 203 10.46 14.99 1.88
C ALA A 203 11.95 14.62 1.90
N ALA A 204 12.63 14.79 0.77
CA ALA A 204 14.06 14.61 0.58
C ALA A 204 14.88 15.75 1.20
N GLU A 205 14.73 15.97 2.51
CA GLU A 205 15.42 16.97 3.32
C GLU A 205 16.01 16.37 4.62
N TRP A 206 17.13 16.92 5.10
CA TRP A 206 17.82 16.46 6.32
C TRP A 206 16.94 16.38 7.57
N ASP A 207 15.98 17.29 7.73
CA ASP A 207 15.07 17.28 8.88
C ASP A 207 14.08 16.11 8.82
N HIS A 208 13.67 15.70 7.62
CA HIS A 208 12.86 14.49 7.42
C HIS A 208 13.67 13.21 7.64
N LEU A 209 14.97 13.20 7.32
CA LEU A 209 15.87 12.12 7.73
C LEU A 209 15.93 12.03 9.26
N LYS A 210 16.17 13.16 9.94
CA LYS A 210 16.26 13.21 11.41
C LYS A 210 14.95 12.79 12.09
N ILE A 211 13.80 13.26 11.60
CA ILE A 211 12.49 13.00 12.23
C ILE A 211 12.03 11.53 12.07
N SER A 212 12.58 10.79 11.09
CA SER A 212 12.27 9.37 10.93
C SER A 212 12.56 8.55 12.18
N ILE A 213 13.60 8.92 12.94
CA ILE A 213 14.00 8.24 14.18
C ILE A 213 12.93 8.39 15.28
N PRO A 214 12.57 9.60 15.76
CA PRO A 214 11.56 9.74 16.80
C PRO A 214 10.18 9.24 16.36
N MET A 215 9.82 9.30 15.08
CA MET A 215 8.56 8.73 14.57
C MET A 215 8.54 7.20 14.68
N CYS A 216 9.60 6.51 14.23
CA CYS A 216 9.66 5.04 14.36
C CYS A 216 9.74 4.61 15.83
N LEU A 217 10.47 5.37 16.68
CA LEU A 217 10.56 5.09 18.11
C LEU A 217 9.22 5.24 18.82
N SER A 218 8.43 6.28 18.51
CA SER A 218 7.12 6.47 19.12
C SER A 218 6.16 5.32 18.76
N LEU A 219 6.21 4.83 17.53
CA LEU A 219 5.45 3.65 17.08
C LEU A 219 5.93 2.36 17.76
N GLY A 220 7.24 2.19 17.91
CA GLY A 220 7.83 1.08 18.65
C GLY A 220 7.38 1.04 20.11
N LEU A 221 7.28 2.19 20.80
CA LEU A 221 6.81 2.30 22.18
C LEU A 221 5.36 1.85 22.36
N VAL A 222 4.51 1.99 21.34
CA VAL A 222 3.10 1.57 21.35
C VAL A 222 2.87 0.21 20.68
N GLY A 223 3.94 -0.54 20.43
CA GLY A 223 3.88 -1.94 19.96
C GLY A 223 3.90 -2.11 18.44
N ILE A 224 4.00 -1.04 17.65
CA ILE A 224 4.17 -1.11 16.19
C ILE A 224 5.68 -1.08 15.89
N SER A 225 6.31 -2.25 16.04
CA SER A 225 7.76 -2.40 15.89
C SER A 225 8.23 -2.45 14.43
N PHE A 226 7.36 -2.82 13.49
CA PHE A 226 7.70 -2.93 12.07
C PHE A 226 7.41 -1.62 11.34
N CYS A 227 8.22 -0.59 11.61
CA CYS A 227 8.07 0.75 11.08
C CYS A 227 9.33 1.22 10.32
N GLY A 228 9.15 2.12 9.36
CA GLY A 228 10.22 2.79 8.64
C GLY A 228 9.75 4.07 7.95
N ALA A 229 10.68 4.79 7.33
CA ALA A 229 10.41 5.94 6.48
C ALA A 229 10.99 5.73 5.08
N ASP A 230 10.46 6.43 4.08
CA ASP A 230 10.98 6.30 2.72
C ASP A 230 12.41 6.84 2.62
N VAL A 231 13.31 5.94 2.23
CA VAL A 231 14.74 6.21 2.11
C VAL A 231 14.99 7.14 0.93
N GLY A 232 15.62 8.27 1.22
CA GLY A 232 15.83 9.38 0.29
C GLY A 232 14.71 10.43 0.29
N GLY A 233 13.63 10.21 1.05
CA GLY A 233 12.45 11.09 1.12
C GLY A 233 11.53 10.93 -0.09
N PHE A 234 10.21 10.88 0.06
CA PHE A 234 9.27 10.67 -1.04
C PHE A 234 9.23 11.84 -2.03
N PHE A 235 8.99 13.06 -1.54
CA PHE A 235 8.99 14.29 -2.34
C PHE A 235 10.39 14.87 -2.53
N LYS A 236 10.59 15.63 -3.61
CA LYS A 236 11.85 16.32 -3.98
C LYS A 236 12.98 15.34 -4.35
N ASN A 237 14.14 15.89 -4.75
CA ASN A 237 15.31 15.11 -5.11
C ASN A 237 16.40 15.32 -4.05
N PRO A 238 16.87 14.27 -3.34
CA PRO A 238 17.96 14.40 -2.37
C PRO A 238 19.28 14.64 -3.10
N GLU A 239 20.16 15.46 -2.53
CA GLU A 239 21.56 15.46 -2.94
C GLU A 239 22.21 14.09 -2.63
N PRO A 240 23.29 13.70 -3.34
CA PRO A 240 23.89 12.38 -3.17
C PRO A 240 24.31 12.06 -1.74
N GLU A 241 24.86 13.04 -1.00
CA GLU A 241 25.26 12.85 0.40
C GLU A 241 24.05 12.50 1.28
N LEU A 242 22.95 13.26 1.13
CA LEU A 242 21.72 13.04 1.87
C LEU A 242 21.13 11.66 1.56
N LEU A 243 21.15 11.23 0.29
CA LEU A 243 20.72 9.88 -0.08
C LEU A 243 21.57 8.80 0.61
N VAL A 244 22.90 8.91 0.58
CA VAL A 244 23.80 7.98 1.29
C VAL A 244 23.47 7.92 2.78
N ARG A 245 23.28 9.07 3.44
CA ARG A 245 22.90 9.10 4.88
C ARG A 245 21.54 8.47 5.13
N TRP A 246 20.61 8.60 4.20
CA TRP A 246 19.32 7.92 4.28
C TRP A 246 19.45 6.41 4.21
N TYR A 247 20.28 5.88 3.30
CA TYR A 247 20.55 4.44 3.24
C TYR A 247 21.19 3.96 4.54
N GLN A 248 22.15 4.71 5.10
CA GLN A 248 22.79 4.39 6.37
C GLN A 248 21.79 4.36 7.54
N ALA A 249 20.88 5.33 7.63
CA ALA A 249 19.85 5.35 8.68
C ALA A 249 18.80 4.25 8.46
N GLY A 250 18.29 4.12 7.24
CA GLY A 250 17.26 3.15 6.88
C GLY A 250 17.70 1.70 7.04
N ALA A 251 18.98 1.39 6.80
CA ALA A 251 19.55 0.05 7.01
C ALA A 251 19.46 -0.42 8.47
N TYR A 252 19.28 0.49 9.42
CA TYR A 252 19.08 0.20 10.85
C TYR A 252 17.65 0.43 11.33
N GLN A 253 16.70 0.73 10.43
CA GLN A 253 15.27 0.81 10.75
C GLN A 253 14.55 -0.51 10.45
N PRO A 254 13.52 -0.89 11.23
CA PRO A 254 12.85 -2.19 11.07
C PRO A 254 12.26 -2.46 9.68
N PHE A 255 11.64 -1.45 9.06
CA PHE A 255 11.18 -1.51 7.68
C PHE A 255 12.06 -0.62 6.79
N PHE A 256 12.70 -1.21 5.79
CA PHE A 256 13.68 -0.53 4.95
C PHE A 256 13.26 -0.53 3.48
N ARG A 257 12.77 0.62 2.99
CA ARG A 257 12.31 0.81 1.61
C ARG A 257 12.80 2.15 1.07
N ALA A 258 13.38 2.15 -0.13
CA ALA A 258 13.55 3.36 -0.94
C ALA A 258 12.32 3.55 -1.83
N HIS A 259 11.72 4.73 -1.78
CA HIS A 259 10.53 5.09 -2.54
C HIS A 259 10.55 6.58 -2.90
N ALA A 260 9.81 6.95 -3.95
CA ALA A 260 9.94 8.22 -4.62
C ALA A 260 8.67 8.65 -5.33
N HIS A 261 8.34 9.93 -5.24
CA HIS A 261 7.23 10.55 -5.96
C HIS A 261 7.46 10.53 -7.49
N VAL A 262 6.38 10.51 -8.26
CA VAL A 262 6.41 10.38 -9.73
C VAL A 262 7.23 11.46 -10.45
N ASP A 263 7.27 12.68 -9.91
CA ASP A 263 8.00 13.81 -10.49
C ASP A 263 9.50 13.84 -10.15
N THR A 264 9.99 12.87 -9.37
CA THR A 264 11.40 12.81 -8.97
C THR A 264 12.26 12.17 -10.04
N THR A 265 13.56 12.50 -10.02
CA THR A 265 14.53 11.81 -10.88
C THR A 265 14.75 10.38 -10.39
N ARG A 266 15.07 9.48 -11.33
CA ARG A 266 15.45 8.10 -11.00
C ARG A 266 16.64 8.10 -10.05
N ARG A 267 16.53 7.30 -9.00
CA ARG A 267 17.50 7.27 -7.90
C ARG A 267 17.75 5.87 -7.35
N GLU A 268 17.72 4.86 -8.24
CA GLU A 268 18.34 3.58 -7.93
C GLU A 268 19.80 3.79 -7.51
N PRO A 269 20.29 3.05 -6.48
CA PRO A 269 21.51 3.42 -5.77
C PRO A 269 22.78 3.37 -6.63
N TRP A 270 22.75 2.69 -7.78
CA TRP A 270 23.86 2.65 -8.73
C TRP A 270 24.00 3.90 -9.61
N LEU A 271 23.06 4.86 -9.55
CA LEU A 271 23.06 6.06 -10.40
C LEU A 271 23.92 7.22 -9.86
N PHE A 272 24.47 7.11 -8.64
CA PHE A 272 25.11 8.24 -7.92
C PHE A 272 26.64 8.26 -7.93
N GLY A 273 27.27 7.68 -8.95
CA GLY A 273 28.73 7.58 -9.06
C GLY A 273 29.35 6.52 -8.14
N ASP A 274 30.62 6.19 -8.37
CA ASP A 274 31.27 5.03 -7.74
C ASP A 274 31.44 5.16 -6.22
N GLU A 275 31.75 6.37 -5.73
CA GLU A 275 31.94 6.64 -4.30
C GLU A 275 30.64 6.44 -3.50
N ASN A 276 29.57 7.14 -3.88
CA ASN A 276 28.28 7.03 -3.17
C ASN A 276 27.69 5.61 -3.29
N LYS A 277 27.82 4.98 -4.46
CA LYS A 277 27.44 3.58 -4.67
C LYS A 277 28.20 2.64 -3.75
N ALA A 278 29.48 2.90 -3.47
CA ALA A 278 30.27 2.10 -2.53
C ALA A 278 29.88 2.34 -1.07
N LEU A 279 29.41 3.53 -0.71
CA LEU A 279 28.91 3.83 0.64
C LEU A 279 27.50 3.27 0.91
N ILE A 280 26.68 3.11 -0.13
CA ILE A 280 25.35 2.51 -0.04
C ILE A 280 25.42 0.97 0.00
N ARG A 281 26.41 0.38 -0.67
CA ARG A 281 26.64 -1.08 -0.69
C ARG A 281 27.17 -1.57 0.66
#